data_AF-A0A7W7FW45-F1
#
_entry.id   AF-A0A7W7FW45-F1
#
_cell.length_a   1.000
_cell.length_b   1.000
_cell.length_c   1.000
_cell.angle_alpha   90.00
_cell.angle_beta   90.00
_cell.angle_gamma   90.00
#
_symmetry.space_group_name_H-M   'P 1'
#
loop_
_entity.id
_entity.type
_entity.pdbx_description
1 polymer ?
#
loop_
_entity_poly.entity_id
_entity_poly.type
_entity_poly.pdbx_seq_one_letter_code
_entity_poly.pdbx_strand_id
1 'polypeptide(L)'
;MQKWTKWRDYWWQLLMLEDNGYGGWQPMRAARPLLKVPNAAMAVMSLEEWAAAMVEDAADSFSEFDGEVRVDCFTVPDPGPDDVPVVSKQTRIYDE
;
A
#
# COMPACT_ATOMS: atom_id res chain seq x y z
N MET A 1 8.78 12.07 32.94
CA MET A 1 7.48 11.80 32.28
C MET A 1 7.76 10.98 31.02
N GLN A 2 7.34 9.72 31.01
CA GLN A 2 7.51 8.80 29.87
C GLN A 2 6.69 9.33 28.69
N LYS A 3 7.34 9.56 27.54
CA LYS A 3 6.66 9.89 26.28
C LYS A 3 6.08 8.59 25.74
N TRP A 4 4.78 8.39 25.89
CA TRP A 4 4.09 7.33 25.16
C TRP A 4 4.11 7.76 23.69
N THR A 5 4.93 7.12 22.86
CA THR A 5 4.76 7.16 21.42
C THR A 5 3.36 6.63 21.15
N LYS A 6 2.41 7.53 20.85
CA LYS A 6 1.04 7.14 20.54
C LYS A 6 1.11 6.20 19.34
N TRP A 7 0.81 4.92 19.58
CA TRP A 7 0.53 3.97 18.51
C TRP A 7 -0.48 4.62 17.57
N ARG A 8 -0.07 4.85 16.33
CA ARG A 8 -0.93 5.44 15.31
C ARG A 8 -1.36 4.32 14.39
N ASP A 9 -2.67 4.16 14.28
CA ASP A 9 -3.24 3.24 13.32
C ASP A 9 -3.04 3.79 11.90
N TYR A 10 -2.75 2.88 10.97
CA TYR A 10 -2.66 3.17 9.54
C TYR A 10 -3.55 2.21 8.77
N TRP A 11 -3.95 2.63 7.59
CA TRP A 11 -4.76 1.86 6.65
C TRP A 11 -4.10 1.88 5.29
N TRP A 12 -4.37 0.88 4.47
CA TRP A 12 -3.68 0.74 3.19
C TRP A 12 -4.58 0.19 2.08
N GLN A 13 -4.16 0.44 0.85
CA GLN A 13 -4.69 -0.16 -0.37
C GLN A 13 -3.55 -0.56 -1.30
N LEU A 14 -3.81 -1.60 -2.10
CA LEU A 14 -3.00 -2.00 -3.24
C LEU A 14 -3.63 -1.49 -4.53
N LEU A 15 -2.82 -0.86 -5.37
CA LEU A 15 -3.19 -0.44 -6.70
C LEU A 15 -2.31 -1.13 -7.74
N MET A 16 -2.86 -1.33 -8.92
CA MET A 16 -2.16 -1.88 -10.08
C MET A 16 -2.34 -0.93 -11.26
N LEU A 17 -1.29 -0.83 -12.07
CA LEU A 17 -1.30 -0.16 -13.36
C LEU A 17 -0.83 -1.18 -14.40
N GLU A 18 -1.76 -1.68 -15.21
CA GLU A 18 -1.42 -2.61 -16.30
C GLU A 18 -0.81 -1.87 -17.49
N ASP A 19 0.18 -2.48 -18.15
CA ASP A 19 0.77 -1.93 -19.38
C ASP A 19 -0.05 -2.30 -20.63
N ASN A 20 -1.38 -2.15 -20.53
CA ASN A 20 -2.34 -2.53 -21.57
C ASN A 20 -2.89 -1.32 -22.36
N GLY A 21 -2.37 -0.12 -22.09
CA GLY A 21 -2.80 1.14 -22.72
C GLY A 21 -4.10 1.74 -22.15
N TYR A 22 -4.79 1.08 -21.23
CA TYR A 22 -5.90 1.68 -20.47
C TYR A 22 -5.33 2.43 -19.27
N GLY A 23 -5.35 3.76 -19.35
CA GLY A 23 -4.65 4.61 -18.39
C GLY A 23 -5.20 4.55 -16.96
N GLY A 24 -4.29 4.47 -15.99
CA GLY A 24 -4.52 4.87 -14.60
C GLY A 24 -4.52 3.73 -13.59
N TRP A 25 -4.08 4.06 -12.37
CA TRP A 25 -4.03 3.16 -11.24
C TRP A 25 -5.42 2.65 -10.85
N GLN A 26 -5.61 1.34 -10.84
CA GLN A 26 -6.83 0.68 -10.40
C GLN A 26 -6.62 0.03 -9.03
N PRO A 27 -7.56 0.18 -8.08
CA PRO A 27 -7.48 -0.54 -6.82
C PRO A 27 -7.68 -2.03 -7.06
N MET A 28 -6.74 -2.86 -6.61
CA MET A 28 -6.84 -4.33 -6.68
C MET A 28 -8.00 -4.88 -5.84
N ARG A 29 -8.45 -4.10 -4.88
CA ARG A 29 -9.66 -4.37 -4.11
C ARG A 29 -10.44 -3.07 -3.94
N ALA A 30 -11.65 -3.03 -4.48
CA ALA A 30 -12.60 -1.93 -4.27
C ALA A 30 -13.26 -1.99 -2.86
N ALA A 31 -12.51 -2.39 -1.82
CA ALA A 31 -13.03 -2.45 -0.47
C ALA A 31 -12.77 -1.13 0.25
N ARG A 32 -13.86 -0.40 0.50
CA ARG A 32 -13.92 0.62 1.55
C ARG A 32 -14.75 0.07 2.72
N PRO A 33 -14.32 0.27 3.98
CA PRO A 33 -13.08 0.92 4.39
C PRO A 33 -11.83 0.12 4.00
N LEU A 34 -10.70 0.82 3.91
CA LEU A 34 -9.37 0.28 3.70
C LEU A 34 -8.98 -0.74 4.77
N LEU A 35 -8.04 -1.62 4.41
CA LEU A 35 -7.49 -2.59 5.34
C LEU A 35 -6.58 -1.90 6.33
N LYS A 36 -6.65 -2.30 7.60
CA LYS A 36 -5.74 -1.80 8.63
C LYS A 36 -4.35 -2.40 8.42
N VAL A 37 -3.31 -1.58 8.52
CA VAL A 37 -1.92 -2.06 8.58
C VAL A 37 -1.74 -2.89 9.86
N PRO A 38 -1.19 -4.11 9.80
CA PRO A 38 -1.06 -4.95 10.98
C PRO A 38 -0.28 -4.26 12.11
N ASN A 39 -0.89 -4.14 13.29
CA ASN A 39 -0.22 -3.56 14.47
C ASN A 39 1.09 -4.28 14.81
N ALA A 40 1.14 -5.61 14.58
CA ALA A 40 2.33 -6.40 14.78
C ALA A 40 3.49 -5.96 13.86
N ALA A 41 3.20 -5.52 12.63
CA ALA A 41 4.21 -4.97 11.74
C ALA A 41 4.73 -3.63 12.26
N MET A 42 3.85 -2.73 12.72
CA MET A 42 4.24 -1.43 13.29
C MET A 42 5.04 -1.55 14.60
N ALA A 43 5.05 -2.74 15.22
CA ALA A 43 5.86 -3.02 16.41
C ALA A 43 7.32 -3.29 16.09
N VAL A 44 7.64 -3.72 14.86
CA VAL A 44 8.97 -4.24 14.49
C VAL A 44 9.63 -3.47 13.35
N MET A 45 8.87 -2.72 12.57
CA MET A 45 9.36 -1.91 11.44
C MET A 45 8.55 -0.63 11.29
N SER A 46 9.10 0.34 10.55
CA SER A 46 8.39 1.55 10.16
C SER A 46 7.30 1.29 9.11
N LEU A 47 6.37 2.23 8.96
CA LEU A 47 5.35 2.17 7.90
C LEU A 47 5.98 2.14 6.49
N GLU A 48 7.12 2.80 6.31
CA GLU A 48 7.82 2.86 5.03
C GLU A 48 8.46 1.51 4.68
N GLU A 49 9.15 0.88 5.64
CA GLU A 49 9.71 -0.46 5.49
C GLU A 49 8.61 -1.50 5.24
N TRP A 50 7.50 -1.40 5.96
CA TRP A 50 6.35 -2.27 5.75
C TRP A 50 5.75 -2.12 4.36
N ALA A 51 5.54 -0.88 3.89
CA ALA A 51 5.00 -0.63 2.55
C ALA A 51 5.95 -1.11 1.45
N ALA A 52 7.26 -0.99 1.65
CA ALA A 52 8.27 -1.54 0.74
C ALA A 52 8.21 -3.07 0.69
N ALA A 53 8.16 -3.75 1.84
CA ALA A 53 8.02 -5.21 1.86
C ALA A 53 6.70 -5.69 1.23
N MET A 54 5.59 -4.98 1.48
CA MET A 54 4.28 -5.32 0.94
C MET A 54 4.20 -5.15 -0.58
N VAL A 55 4.86 -4.13 -1.16
CA VAL A 55 4.83 -3.92 -2.61
C VAL A 55 5.67 -4.95 -3.36
N GLU A 56 6.78 -5.40 -2.80
CA GLU A 56 7.59 -6.48 -3.37
C GLU A 56 6.86 -7.83 -3.29
N ASP A 57 6.27 -8.17 -2.13
CA ASP A 57 5.44 -9.38 -1.98
C ASP A 57 4.23 -9.40 -2.94
N ALA A 58 3.63 -8.23 -3.18
CA ALA A 58 2.59 -8.08 -4.18
C ALA A 58 3.14 -8.30 -5.60
N ALA A 59 4.29 -7.72 -5.95
CA ALA A 59 4.88 -7.90 -7.27
C ALA A 59 5.19 -9.38 -7.57
N ASP A 60 5.74 -10.10 -6.60
CA ASP A 60 5.99 -11.55 -6.70
C ASP A 60 4.68 -12.33 -6.90
N SER A 61 3.60 -11.92 -6.21
CA SER A 61 2.28 -12.56 -6.31
C SER A 61 1.58 -12.31 -7.66
N PHE A 62 1.98 -11.24 -8.37
CA PHE A 62 1.39 -10.83 -9.64
C PHE A 62 2.39 -10.95 -10.80
N SER A 63 3.43 -11.77 -10.67
CA SER A 63 4.49 -11.93 -11.67
C SER A 63 4.02 -12.33 -13.07
N GLU A 64 2.80 -12.86 -13.20
CA GLU A 64 2.14 -13.16 -14.49
C GLU A 64 1.58 -11.93 -15.23
N PHE A 65 1.70 -10.73 -14.64
CA PHE A 65 1.21 -9.46 -15.20
C PHE A 65 2.36 -8.52 -15.51
N ASP A 66 2.35 -7.86 -16.67
CA ASP A 66 3.26 -6.74 -16.95
C ASP A 66 2.60 -5.42 -16.55
N GLY A 67 3.30 -4.65 -15.71
CA GLY A 67 2.77 -3.41 -15.18
C GLY A 67 3.48 -2.96 -13.91
N GLU A 68 2.80 -2.13 -13.13
CA GLU A 68 3.30 -1.63 -11.85
C GLU A 68 2.29 -1.93 -10.74
N VAL A 69 2.80 -2.16 -9.53
CA VAL A 69 1.99 -2.22 -8.31
C VAL A 69 2.41 -1.13 -7.35
N ARG A 70 1.44 -0.59 -6.61
CA ARG A 70 1.64 0.46 -5.63
C ARG A 70 0.87 0.20 -4.36
N VAL A 71 1.52 0.39 -3.22
CA VAL A 71 0.91 0.39 -1.89
C VAL A 71 0.79 1.84 -1.41
N ASP A 72 -0.44 2.26 -1.13
CA ASP A 72 -0.73 3.57 -0.53
C ASP A 72 -1.22 3.39 0.90
N CYS A 73 -0.61 4.10 1.84
CA CYS A 73 -0.95 4.09 3.27
C CYS A 73 -1.53 5.43 3.73
N PHE A 74 -2.56 5.39 4.58
CA PHE A 74 -3.32 6.54 5.07
C PHE A 74 -3.47 6.52 6.59
N THR A 75 -3.77 7.67 7.17
CA THR A 75 -4.10 7.80 8.61
C THR A 75 -5.60 7.67 8.90
N VAL A 76 -6.42 7.40 7.87
CA VAL A 76 -7.86 7.21 7.98
C VAL A 76 -8.28 5.95 7.22
N PRO A 77 -9.33 5.24 7.69
CA PRO A 77 -9.84 4.03 7.04
C PRO A 77 -10.54 4.30 5.70
N ASP A 78 -11.04 5.49 5.46
CA ASP A 78 -11.78 5.82 4.24
C ASP A 78 -11.32 7.19 3.72
N PRO A 79 -10.16 7.24 3.04
CA PRO A 79 -9.65 8.48 2.50
C PRO A 79 -10.52 8.97 1.34
N GLY A 80 -10.83 10.26 1.37
CA GLY A 80 -11.53 10.95 0.30
C GLY A 80 -10.68 11.11 -0.97
N PRO A 81 -11.25 11.65 -2.05
CA PRO A 81 -10.56 11.79 -3.33
C PRO A 81 -9.33 12.72 -3.27
N ASP A 82 -9.32 13.68 -2.36
CA ASP A 82 -8.23 14.66 -2.19
C ASP A 82 -7.25 14.28 -1.06
N ASP A 83 -7.50 13.17 -0.34
CA ASP A 83 -6.61 12.72 0.72
C ASP A 83 -5.34 12.10 0.13
N VAL A 84 -4.19 12.61 0.56
CA VAL A 84 -2.88 12.14 0.09
C VAL A 84 -2.36 11.04 1.03
N PRO A 85 -1.82 9.92 0.49
CA PRO A 85 -1.21 8.91 1.31
C PRO A 85 -0.01 9.46 2.10
N VAL A 86 0.12 9.03 3.35
CA VAL A 86 1.28 9.38 4.20
C VAL A 86 2.53 8.61 3.79
N VAL A 87 2.37 7.44 3.17
CA VAL A 87 3.43 6.65 2.54
C VAL A 87 2.86 6.07 1.24
N SER A 88 3.63 6.16 0.16
CA SER A 88 3.34 5.51 -1.11
C SER A 88 4.61 4.83 -1.61
N LYS A 89 4.52 3.55 -1.97
CA LYS A 89 5.63 2.74 -2.49
C LYS A 89 5.16 1.98 -3.72
N GLN A 90 5.96 2.00 -4.78
CA GLN A 90 5.65 1.34 -6.05
C GLN A 90 6.84 0.52 -6.54
N THR A 91 6.56 -0.56 -7.26
CA THR A 91 7.55 -1.36 -7.97
C THR A 91 6.98 -1.85 -9.30
N ARG A 92 7.88 -2.23 -10.22
CA ARG A 92 7.52 -2.78 -11.54
C ARG A 92 7.40 -4.29 -11.41
N ILE A 93 6.41 -4.86 -12.06
CA ILE A 93 6.32 -6.30 -12.29
C ILE A 93 6.95 -6.59 -13.65
N TYR A 94 7.85 -7.56 -13.68
CA TYR A 94 8.45 -8.06 -14.92
C TYR A 94 7.88 -9.46 -15.18
N ASP A 95 7.38 -9.68 -16.39
CA ASP A 95 7.09 -11.02 -16.91
C ASP A 95 8.42 -11.78 -17.04
N GLU A 96 8.56 -12.92 -16.37
CA GLU A 96 9.77 -13.78 -16.43
C GLU A 96 9.88 -14.59 -17.73
#